data_AF-A0A2V9VDQ6-F1
#
_entry.id   AF-A0A2V9VDQ6-F1
#
_cell.length_a   1.000
_cell.length_b   1.000
_cell.length_c   1.000
_cell.angle_alpha   90.00
_cell.angle_beta   90.00
_cell.angle_gamma   90.00
#
_symmetry.space_group_name_H-M   'P 1'
#
loop_
_entity.id
_entity.type
_entity.pdbx_description
1 polymer ?
#
loop_
_entity_poly.entity_id
_entity_poly.type
_entity_poly.pdbx_seq_one_letter_code
_entity_poly.pdbx_strand_id
1 'polypeptide(L)'
;MRNASIPSILLLLAVSGLAQSSSPNPVASSPAKSIGMFAYPKNQQNADQQLKDETECYSSAKQQTGVDPQAPPPAAPSAEEQKAAQEQAAKQGAGSTPKGGAVKGSARGAAGGAAIGAIAGDAGTGAAVGATAGAVRGRRQQKKAQKEAGQQAAQQTAQAQQQSQAQTQGAYQGGLDTFKRAFSACMDARAYSVK
;
A
#
# COMPACT_ATOMS: atom_id res chain seq x y z
N MET A 1 1.36 -105.81 8.96
CA MET A 1 1.23 -104.64 8.06
C MET A 1 0.73 -103.49 8.92
N ARG A 2 1.61 -102.76 9.63
CA ARG A 2 2.20 -101.45 9.27
C ARG A 2 1.16 -100.38 8.88
N ASN A 3 0.89 -99.45 9.80
CA ASN A 3 1.10 -98.00 9.64
C ASN A 3 0.50 -97.28 10.87
N ALA A 4 1.31 -96.82 11.82
CA ALA A 4 2.16 -95.62 11.82
C ALA A 4 1.35 -94.33 12.04
N SER A 5 1.35 -93.89 13.30
CA SER A 5 0.96 -92.56 13.77
C SER A 5 1.85 -91.48 13.15
N ILE A 6 1.25 -90.35 12.74
CA ILE A 6 1.96 -89.12 12.38
C ILE A 6 1.27 -87.95 13.10
N PRO A 7 2.03 -87.07 13.79
CA PRO A 7 1.49 -86.09 14.73
C PRO A 7 1.06 -84.78 14.08
N SER A 8 0.16 -84.09 14.79
CA SER A 8 -0.21 -82.68 14.62
C SER A 8 1.00 -81.77 14.42
N ILE A 9 0.99 -80.99 13.33
CA ILE A 9 1.85 -79.83 13.15
C ILE A 9 0.97 -78.61 12.82
N LEU A 10 1.16 -77.61 13.68
CA LEU A 10 0.75 -76.21 13.61
C LEU A 10 0.76 -75.59 12.20
N LEU A 11 -0.24 -74.77 11.89
CA LEU A 11 -0.05 -73.55 11.10
C LEU A 11 -1.01 -72.45 11.57
N LEU A 12 -0.57 -71.66 12.56
CA LEU A 12 -1.20 -70.39 12.94
C LEU A 12 -0.82 -69.33 11.88
N LEU A 13 -1.75 -69.02 10.98
CA LEU A 13 -1.65 -67.88 10.07
C LEU A 13 -1.94 -66.59 10.84
N ALA A 14 -0.88 -65.96 11.35
CA ALA A 14 -0.92 -64.58 11.82
C ALA A 14 -1.00 -63.64 10.61
N VAL A 15 -2.21 -63.15 10.30
CA VAL A 15 -2.39 -62.04 9.36
C VAL A 15 -2.03 -60.75 10.10
N SER A 16 -0.76 -60.38 10.01
CA SER A 16 -0.30 -59.03 10.38
C SER A 16 -0.88 -58.04 9.37
N GLY A 17 -1.98 -57.39 9.72
CA GLY A 17 -2.47 -56.23 8.99
C GLY A 17 -1.45 -55.09 9.13
N LEU A 18 -0.74 -54.77 8.04
CA LEU A 18 0.03 -53.54 7.96
C LEU A 18 -0.96 -52.38 7.98
N ALA A 19 -1.08 -51.72 9.13
CA ALA A 19 -1.56 -50.35 9.18
C ALA A 19 -0.54 -49.48 8.42
N GLN A 20 -0.83 -49.16 7.16
CA GLN A 20 -0.10 -48.14 6.41
C GLN A 20 -0.42 -46.79 7.05
N SER A 21 0.46 -46.34 7.93
CA SER A 21 0.52 -44.97 8.41
C SER A 21 0.71 -44.04 7.22
N SER A 22 -0.35 -43.33 6.84
CA SER A 22 -0.32 -42.24 5.87
C SER A 22 0.41 -41.05 6.48
N SER A 23 1.73 -41.02 6.31
CA SER A 23 2.54 -39.84 6.61
C SER A 23 2.03 -38.65 5.77
N PRO A 24 1.88 -37.44 6.35
CA PRO A 24 1.62 -36.24 5.56
C PRO A 24 2.88 -35.92 4.74
N ASN A 25 2.88 -36.32 3.47
CA ASN A 25 3.96 -35.97 2.55
C ASN A 25 4.01 -34.43 2.40
N PRO A 26 5.18 -33.79 2.63
CA PRO A 26 5.34 -32.37 2.35
C PRO A 26 5.31 -32.16 0.83
N VAL A 27 4.17 -31.70 0.30
CA VAL A 27 4.06 -31.24 -1.09
C VAL A 27 5.11 -30.16 -1.38
N ALA A 28 6.03 -30.48 -2.27
CA ALA A 28 6.88 -29.52 -2.96
C ALA A 28 5.96 -28.55 -3.75
N SER A 29 6.16 -27.25 -3.56
CA SER A 29 5.51 -26.14 -4.28
C SER A 29 4.00 -26.29 -4.56
N SER A 30 3.19 -26.18 -3.49
CA SER A 30 1.72 -26.09 -3.58
C SER A 30 1.26 -24.67 -3.96
N PRO A 31 0.46 -24.48 -5.02
CA PRO A 31 -0.15 -23.19 -5.36
C PRO A 31 -1.00 -22.58 -4.23
N ALA A 32 -1.60 -23.40 -3.36
CA ALA A 32 -2.30 -22.86 -2.18
C ALA A 32 -1.34 -22.13 -1.24
N LYS A 33 -0.15 -22.69 -0.99
CA LYS A 33 0.85 -22.08 -0.09
C LYS A 33 1.40 -20.76 -0.65
N SER A 34 1.54 -20.62 -1.97
CA SER A 34 2.09 -19.39 -2.58
C SER A 34 1.17 -18.18 -2.39
N ILE A 35 -0.11 -18.41 -2.15
CA ILE A 35 -1.12 -17.37 -1.84
C ILE A 35 -1.46 -17.31 -0.34
N GLY A 36 -0.64 -17.97 0.49
CA GLY A 36 -0.80 -17.99 1.94
C GLY A 36 -2.05 -18.75 2.40
N MET A 37 -2.49 -19.75 1.65
CA MET A 37 -3.58 -20.65 2.02
C MET A 37 -3.08 -22.08 2.19
N PHE A 38 -3.83 -22.87 2.95
CA PHE A 38 -3.54 -24.27 3.21
C PHE A 38 -4.72 -25.11 2.76
N ALA A 39 -4.49 -25.95 1.75
CA ALA A 39 -5.47 -26.91 1.26
C ALA A 39 -5.23 -28.28 1.88
N TYR A 40 -6.30 -28.88 2.40
CA TYR A 40 -6.30 -30.23 2.96
C TYR A 40 -7.34 -31.08 2.24
N PRO A 41 -6.99 -32.27 1.73
CA PRO A 41 -7.97 -33.15 1.12
C PRO A 41 -8.98 -33.63 2.17
N LYS A 42 -10.28 -33.58 1.87
CA LYS A 42 -11.32 -34.17 2.73
C LYS A 42 -11.50 -35.68 2.48
N ASN A 43 -11.02 -36.16 1.33
CA ASN A 43 -11.08 -37.56 0.91
C ASN A 43 -9.67 -38.18 0.88
N GLN A 44 -9.54 -39.41 0.38
CA GLN A 44 -8.25 -40.08 0.14
C GLN A 44 -7.56 -39.60 -1.15
N GLN A 45 -7.58 -38.29 -1.42
CA GLN A 45 -6.85 -37.72 -2.56
C GLN A 45 -5.34 -37.74 -2.27
N ASN A 46 -4.55 -38.17 -3.26
CA ASN A 46 -3.09 -38.18 -3.13
C ASN A 46 -2.48 -36.81 -3.47
N ALA A 47 -1.18 -36.65 -3.19
CA ALA A 47 -0.45 -35.41 -3.39
C ALA A 47 -0.41 -34.93 -4.85
N ASP A 48 -0.31 -35.86 -5.82
CA ASP A 48 -0.29 -35.52 -7.25
C ASP A 48 -1.63 -34.98 -7.72
N GLN A 49 -2.73 -35.57 -7.25
CA GLN A 49 -4.08 -35.09 -7.54
C GLN A 49 -4.32 -33.71 -6.93
N GLN A 50 -3.89 -33.52 -5.68
CA GLN A 50 -3.95 -32.21 -5.02
C GLN A 50 -3.18 -31.15 -5.81
N LEU A 51 -1.97 -31.44 -6.28
CA LEU A 51 -1.18 -30.48 -7.04
C LEU A 51 -1.86 -30.09 -8.37
N LYS A 52 -2.48 -31.07 -9.06
CA LYS A 52 -3.26 -30.80 -10.28
C LYS A 52 -4.47 -29.93 -9.98
N ASP A 53 -5.24 -30.28 -8.96
CA ASP A 53 -6.45 -29.56 -8.56
C ASP A 53 -6.11 -28.12 -8.14
N GLU A 54 -5.05 -27.93 -7.35
CA GLU A 54 -4.55 -26.61 -6.98
C GLU A 54 -4.13 -25.78 -8.20
N THR A 55 -3.43 -26.39 -9.16
CA THR A 55 -3.00 -25.70 -10.38
C THR A 55 -4.19 -25.26 -11.24
N GLU A 56 -5.17 -26.14 -11.42
CA GLU A 56 -6.39 -25.85 -12.17
C GLU A 56 -7.23 -24.77 -11.48
N CYS A 57 -7.42 -24.87 -10.17
CA CYS A 57 -8.16 -23.88 -9.39
C CYS A 57 -7.44 -22.53 -9.34
N TYR A 58 -6.11 -22.52 -9.30
CA TYR A 58 -5.32 -21.30 -9.39
C TYR A 58 -5.50 -20.61 -10.75
N SER A 59 -5.41 -21.36 -11.85
CA SER A 59 -5.64 -20.83 -13.19
C SER A 59 -7.07 -20.31 -13.36
N SER A 60 -8.07 -21.05 -12.85
CA SER A 60 -9.47 -20.63 -12.89
C SER A 60 -9.70 -19.34 -12.08
N ALA A 61 -9.09 -19.23 -10.89
CA ALA A 61 -9.17 -18.03 -10.07
C ALA A 61 -8.55 -16.81 -10.79
N LYS A 62 -7.44 -16.98 -11.52
CA LYS A 62 -6.87 -15.91 -12.35
C LYS A 62 -7.84 -15.48 -13.45
N GLN A 63 -8.41 -16.44 -14.17
CA GLN A 63 -9.34 -16.17 -15.27
C GLN A 63 -10.64 -15.48 -14.79
N GLN A 64 -11.17 -15.87 -13.63
CA GLN A 64 -12.41 -15.31 -13.10
C GLN A 64 -12.24 -13.93 -12.48
N THR A 65 -11.12 -13.70 -11.79
CA THR A 65 -10.92 -12.45 -11.03
C THR A 65 -10.08 -11.41 -11.79
N GLY A 66 -9.30 -11.83 -12.78
CA GLY A 66 -8.32 -10.96 -13.45
C GLY A 66 -7.15 -10.55 -12.56
N VAL A 67 -7.03 -11.11 -11.35
CA VAL A 67 -5.98 -10.79 -10.38
C VAL A 67 -4.83 -11.77 -10.53
N ASP A 68 -3.60 -11.24 -10.57
CA ASP A 68 -2.38 -12.05 -10.47
C ASP A 68 -1.77 -11.92 -9.07
N PRO A 69 -1.84 -12.96 -8.22
CA PRO A 69 -1.28 -12.89 -6.88
C PRO A 69 0.25 -12.97 -6.86
N GLN A 70 0.91 -13.21 -7.99
CA GLN A 70 2.36 -13.08 -8.13
C GLN A 70 2.80 -11.66 -8.51
N ALA A 71 1.86 -10.75 -8.80
CA ALA A 71 2.19 -9.37 -9.08
C ALA A 71 2.79 -8.71 -7.82
N PRO A 72 3.90 -7.96 -7.96
CA PRO A 72 4.50 -7.27 -6.83
C PRO A 72 3.51 -6.26 -6.25
N PRO A 73 3.50 -6.05 -4.92
CA PRO A 73 2.70 -4.99 -4.33
C PRO A 73 3.11 -3.63 -4.92
N PRO A 74 2.18 -2.68 -5.04
CA PRO A 74 2.48 -1.34 -5.56
C PRO A 74 3.62 -0.73 -4.74
N ALA A 75 4.67 -0.29 -5.44
CA ALA A 75 5.84 0.31 -4.81
C ALA A 75 5.44 1.59 -4.05
N ALA A 76 6.03 1.79 -2.88
CA ALA A 76 5.95 3.08 -2.22
C ALA A 76 6.65 4.13 -3.10
N PRO A 77 6.07 5.33 -3.28
CA PRO A 77 6.72 6.39 -4.02
C PRO A 77 8.07 6.72 -3.39
N SER A 78 9.12 6.75 -4.21
CA SER A 78 10.49 7.04 -3.78
C SER A 78 10.59 8.42 -3.14
N ALA A 79 11.58 8.63 -2.25
CA ALA A 79 11.84 9.93 -1.61
C ALA A 79 11.99 11.08 -2.64
N GLU A 80 12.46 10.76 -3.83
CA GLU A 80 12.62 11.68 -4.96
C GLU A 80 11.27 12.05 -5.59
N GLU A 81 10.37 11.09 -5.78
CA GLU A 81 8.99 11.33 -6.23
C GLU A 81 8.19 12.14 -5.20
N GLN A 82 8.41 11.90 -3.90
CA GLN A 82 7.77 12.70 -2.84
C GLN A 82 8.26 14.16 -2.89
N LYS A 83 9.57 14.37 -3.07
CA LYS A 83 10.13 15.72 -3.24
C LYS A 83 9.62 16.41 -4.50
N ALA A 84 9.54 15.70 -5.62
CA ALA A 84 9.03 16.23 -6.88
C ALA A 84 7.55 16.64 -6.76
N ALA A 85 6.72 15.83 -6.10
CA ALA A 85 5.32 16.17 -5.81
C ALA A 85 5.20 17.40 -4.87
N GLN A 86 6.08 17.52 -3.89
CA GLN A 86 6.13 18.67 -2.98
C GLN A 86 6.56 19.96 -3.70
N GLU A 87 7.54 19.88 -4.60
CA GLU A 87 7.96 21.01 -5.45
C GLU A 87 6.89 21.42 -6.45
N GLN A 88 6.16 20.47 -7.05
CA GLN A 88 5.03 20.76 -7.92
C GLN A 88 3.88 21.42 -7.16
N ALA A 89 3.55 20.94 -5.95
CA ALA A 89 2.55 21.57 -5.09
C ALA A 89 2.96 23.00 -4.66
N ALA A 90 4.24 23.22 -4.36
CA ALA A 90 4.78 24.55 -4.06
C ALA A 90 4.71 25.50 -5.28
N LYS A 91 4.93 25.00 -6.49
CA LYS A 91 4.79 25.78 -7.74
C LYS A 91 3.32 26.12 -8.06
N GLN A 92 2.39 25.20 -7.78
CA GLN A 92 0.95 25.45 -7.97
C GLN A 92 0.38 26.40 -6.91
N GLY A 93 0.86 26.33 -5.66
CA GLY A 93 0.54 27.29 -4.59
C GLY A 93 1.16 28.68 -4.79
N ALA A 94 2.21 28.81 -5.61
CA ALA A 94 2.79 30.09 -5.96
C ALA A 94 1.97 30.87 -7.02
N GLY A 95 1.00 30.23 -7.67
CA GLY A 95 0.06 30.88 -8.60
C GLY A 95 -0.92 31.84 -7.93
N SER A 96 -1.08 31.75 -6.60
CA SER A 96 -2.00 32.59 -5.81
C SER A 96 -1.31 33.62 -4.91
N THR A 97 0.01 33.81 -5.02
CA THR A 97 0.66 34.99 -4.44
C THR A 97 0.62 36.12 -5.47
N PRO A 98 -0.28 37.13 -5.35
CA PRO A 98 -0.31 38.23 -6.28
C PRO A 98 1.08 38.88 -6.33
N LYS A 99 1.68 38.86 -7.52
CA LYS A 99 3.02 39.36 -7.87
C LYS A 99 3.23 40.87 -7.55
N GLY A 100 2.27 41.52 -6.89
CA GLY A 100 2.25 42.94 -6.51
C GLY A 100 2.28 43.25 -5.01
N GLY A 101 2.44 42.26 -4.11
CA GLY A 101 2.45 42.50 -2.66
C GLY A 101 3.54 43.47 -2.18
N ALA A 102 4.74 43.40 -2.78
CA ALA A 102 5.85 44.31 -2.46
C ALA A 102 5.59 45.75 -2.93
N VAL A 103 4.94 45.94 -4.09
CA VAL A 103 4.61 47.25 -4.65
C VAL A 103 3.49 47.92 -3.84
N LYS A 104 2.47 47.15 -3.45
CA LYS A 104 1.34 47.62 -2.63
C LYS A 104 1.78 47.99 -1.20
N GLY A 105 2.75 47.27 -0.63
CA GLY A 105 3.30 47.58 0.70
C GLY A 105 4.17 48.84 0.73
N SER A 106 4.96 49.06 -0.32
CA SER A 106 5.75 50.28 -0.53
C SER A 106 4.84 51.51 -0.69
N ALA A 107 3.83 51.44 -1.58
CA ALA A 107 2.92 52.55 -1.84
C ALA A 107 2.08 52.94 -0.59
N ARG A 108 1.61 51.94 0.17
CA ARG A 108 0.85 52.19 1.41
C ARG A 108 1.73 52.73 2.55
N GLY A 109 2.98 52.28 2.64
CA GLY A 109 3.98 52.83 3.56
C GLY A 109 4.36 54.27 3.21
N ALA A 110 4.51 54.58 1.92
CA ALA A 110 4.79 55.92 1.42
C ALA A 110 3.64 56.89 1.75
N ALA A 111 2.39 56.49 1.50
CA ALA A 111 1.21 57.32 1.81
C ALA A 111 1.05 57.59 3.32
N GLY A 112 1.27 56.57 4.16
CA GLY A 112 1.23 56.74 5.62
C GLY A 112 2.39 57.57 6.17
N GLY A 113 3.60 57.40 5.61
CA GLY A 113 4.77 58.20 5.98
C GLY A 113 4.69 59.65 5.52
N ALA A 114 4.09 59.91 4.36
CA ALA A 114 3.84 61.25 3.84
C ALA A 114 2.88 62.03 4.75
N ALA A 115 1.81 61.37 5.22
CA ALA A 115 0.85 61.98 6.14
C ALA A 115 1.49 62.37 7.48
N ILE A 116 2.41 61.54 8.01
CA ILE A 116 3.13 61.82 9.26
C ILE A 116 4.23 62.88 9.04
N GLY A 117 4.96 62.82 7.93
CA GLY A 117 6.00 63.79 7.58
C GLY A 117 5.46 65.19 7.28
N ALA A 118 4.25 65.29 6.72
CA ALA A 118 3.58 66.56 6.45
C ALA A 118 3.26 67.33 7.75
N ILE A 119 3.02 66.63 8.85
CA ILE A 119 2.79 67.23 10.18
C ILE A 119 4.10 67.77 10.78
N ALA A 120 5.25 67.18 10.42
CA ALA A 120 6.58 67.58 10.88
C ALA A 120 7.31 68.54 9.92
N GLY A 121 6.64 69.04 8.88
CA GLY A 121 7.18 70.03 7.93
C GLY A 121 7.94 69.44 6.73
N ASP A 122 8.03 68.12 6.60
CA ASP A 122 8.73 67.47 5.48
C ASP A 122 8.04 66.16 5.05
N ALA A 123 6.99 66.33 4.26
CA ALA A 123 6.19 65.24 3.70
C ALA A 123 7.01 64.32 2.78
N GLY A 124 8.00 64.87 2.06
CA GLY A 124 8.84 64.12 1.13
C GLY A 124 9.77 63.14 1.86
N THR A 125 10.43 63.63 2.92
CA THR A 125 11.28 62.79 3.78
C THR A 125 10.45 61.74 4.54
N GLY A 126 9.29 62.12 5.08
CA GLY A 126 8.38 61.18 5.73
C GLY A 126 7.84 60.10 4.79
N ALA A 127 7.53 60.44 3.53
CA ALA A 127 7.11 59.49 2.51
C ALA A 127 8.21 58.48 2.18
N ALA A 128 9.46 58.93 2.02
CA ALA A 128 10.60 58.05 1.72
C ALA A 128 10.91 57.09 2.87
N VAL A 129 10.88 57.58 4.11
CA VAL A 129 11.06 56.76 5.33
C VAL A 129 9.89 55.78 5.51
N GLY A 130 8.65 56.22 5.29
CA GLY A 130 7.48 55.35 5.33
C GLY A 130 7.46 54.28 4.23
N ALA A 131 7.92 54.61 3.02
CA ALA A 131 8.05 53.69 1.91
C ALA A 131 9.07 52.59 2.20
N THR A 132 10.25 52.96 2.73
CA THR A 132 11.30 52.01 3.09
C THR A 132 10.92 51.15 4.29
N ALA A 133 10.37 51.74 5.35
CA ALA A 133 9.86 51.00 6.51
C ALA A 133 8.69 50.07 6.13
N GLY A 134 7.77 50.55 5.28
CA GLY A 134 6.66 49.77 4.74
C GLY A 134 7.12 48.63 3.83
N ALA A 135 8.14 48.85 3.00
CA ALA A 135 8.76 47.82 2.18
C ALA A 135 9.44 46.74 3.02
N VAL A 136 10.19 47.11 4.08
CA VAL A 136 10.82 46.15 5.00
C VAL A 136 9.77 45.36 5.77
N ARG A 137 8.75 46.03 6.31
CA ARG A 137 7.65 45.39 7.05
C ARG A 137 6.82 44.47 6.15
N GLY A 138 6.52 44.92 4.93
CA GLY A 138 5.84 44.14 3.90
C GLY A 138 6.64 42.90 3.50
N ARG A 139 7.96 43.03 3.30
CA ARG A 139 8.84 41.90 3.01
C ARG A 139 8.87 40.90 4.18
N ARG A 140 8.88 41.38 5.43
CA ARG A 140 8.84 40.53 6.64
C ARG A 140 7.51 39.78 6.77
N GLN A 141 6.40 40.47 6.52
CA GLN A 141 5.05 39.90 6.50
C GLN A 141 4.90 38.85 5.40
N GLN A 142 5.37 39.15 4.18
CA GLN A 142 5.37 38.20 3.08
C GLN A 142 6.21 36.96 3.38
N LYS A 143 7.38 37.13 4.01
CA LYS A 143 8.23 36.02 4.43
C LYS A 143 7.59 35.18 5.54
N LYS A 144 6.78 35.79 6.42
CA LYS A 144 6.02 35.08 7.45
C LYS A 144 4.85 34.30 6.84
N ALA A 145 4.08 34.94 5.96
CA ALA A 145 2.98 34.31 5.22
C ALA A 145 3.47 33.15 4.33
N GLN A 146 4.64 33.28 3.68
CA GLN A 146 5.25 32.19 2.92
C GLN A 146 5.67 31.01 3.80
N LYS A 147 6.16 31.27 5.02
CA LYS A 147 6.49 30.19 5.97
C LYS A 147 5.25 29.47 6.48
N GLU A 148 4.20 30.21 6.82
CA GLU A 148 2.92 29.66 7.30
C GLU A 148 2.22 28.88 6.17
N ALA A 149 2.16 29.44 4.95
CA ALA A 149 1.62 28.74 3.78
C ALA A 149 2.46 27.53 3.36
N GLY A 150 3.79 27.60 3.47
CA GLY A 150 4.68 26.47 3.19
C GLY A 150 4.49 25.31 4.16
N GLN A 151 4.25 25.58 5.44
CA GLN A 151 3.95 24.54 6.44
C GLN A 151 2.60 23.88 6.19
N GLN A 152 1.55 24.65 5.89
CA GLN A 152 0.23 24.10 5.58
C GLN A 152 0.23 23.29 4.28
N ALA A 153 0.91 23.77 3.23
CA ALA A 153 1.04 23.04 1.97
C ALA A 153 1.83 21.74 2.14
N ALA A 154 2.92 21.75 2.91
CA ALA A 154 3.68 20.54 3.20
C ALA A 154 2.84 19.48 3.93
N GLN A 155 1.98 19.91 4.84
CA GLN A 155 1.12 19.02 5.62
C GLN A 155 -0.03 18.43 4.79
N GLN A 156 -0.64 19.23 3.91
CA GLN A 156 -1.65 18.75 2.95
C GLN A 156 -1.07 17.75 1.95
N THR A 157 0.12 18.02 1.39
CA THR A 157 0.77 17.10 0.46
C THR A 157 1.12 15.77 1.13
N ALA A 158 1.64 15.82 2.37
CA ALA A 158 1.94 14.61 3.13
C ALA A 158 0.69 13.76 3.40
N GLN A 159 -0.43 14.37 3.77
CA GLN A 159 -1.70 13.65 3.97
C GLN A 159 -2.26 13.06 2.68
N ALA A 160 -2.27 13.82 1.58
CA ALA A 160 -2.76 13.34 0.29
C ALA A 160 -1.94 12.13 -0.21
N GLN A 161 -0.63 12.17 0.00
CA GLN A 161 0.27 11.09 -0.38
C GLN A 161 0.06 9.84 0.47
N GLN A 162 -0.12 10.00 1.78
CA GLN A 162 -0.41 8.89 2.69
C GLN A 162 -1.76 8.23 2.37
N GLN A 163 -2.78 9.03 2.03
CA GLN A 163 -4.11 8.52 1.67
C GLN A 163 -4.09 7.77 0.33
N SER A 164 -3.37 8.28 -0.68
CA SER A 164 -3.22 7.62 -1.98
C SER A 164 -2.50 6.26 -1.83
N GLN A 165 -1.47 6.20 -0.98
CA GLN A 165 -0.75 4.96 -0.71
C GLN A 165 -1.63 3.92 0.00
N ALA A 166 -2.39 4.34 1.01
CA ALA A 166 -3.32 3.47 1.73
C ALA A 166 -4.42 2.91 0.80
N GLN A 167 -4.96 3.74 -0.10
CA GLN A 167 -5.97 3.31 -1.06
C GLN A 167 -5.40 2.28 -2.07
N THR A 168 -4.19 2.50 -2.57
CA THR A 168 -3.55 1.59 -3.54
C THR A 168 -3.20 0.25 -2.90
N GLN A 169 -2.70 0.26 -1.66
CA GLN A 169 -2.48 -0.97 -0.89
C GLN A 169 -3.79 -1.70 -0.57
N GLY A 170 -4.85 -0.97 -0.24
CA GLY A 170 -6.18 -1.56 0.02
C GLY A 170 -6.77 -2.24 -1.20
N ALA A 171 -6.64 -1.62 -2.38
CA ALA A 171 -7.09 -2.21 -3.65
C ALA A 171 -6.32 -3.48 -4.01
N TYR A 172 -4.99 -3.48 -3.81
CA TYR A 172 -4.16 -4.66 -4.01
C TYR A 172 -4.59 -5.82 -3.08
N GLN A 173 -4.75 -5.55 -1.78
CA GLN A 173 -5.21 -6.56 -0.81
C GLN A 173 -6.61 -7.09 -1.17
N GLY A 174 -7.56 -6.21 -1.52
CA GLY A 174 -8.90 -6.62 -1.94
C GLY A 174 -8.91 -7.48 -3.21
N GLY A 175 -7.98 -7.22 -4.13
CA GLY A 175 -7.73 -8.08 -5.29
C GLY A 175 -7.27 -9.48 -4.87
N LEU A 176 -6.25 -9.56 -4.00
CA LEU A 176 -5.75 -10.84 -3.48
C LEU A 176 -6.83 -11.61 -2.72
N ASP A 177 -7.64 -10.95 -1.89
CA ASP A 177 -8.72 -11.60 -1.16
C ASP A 177 -9.80 -12.15 -2.09
N THR A 178 -10.09 -11.43 -3.18
CA THR A 178 -11.01 -11.90 -4.22
C THR A 178 -10.45 -13.13 -4.95
N PHE A 179 -9.15 -13.11 -5.27
CA PHE A 179 -8.45 -14.27 -5.81
C PHE A 179 -8.53 -15.48 -4.87
N LYS A 180 -8.19 -15.30 -3.58
CA LYS A 180 -8.22 -16.34 -2.56
C LYS A 180 -9.63 -16.94 -2.39
N ARG A 181 -10.66 -16.11 -2.43
CA ARG A 181 -12.07 -16.56 -2.40
C ARG A 181 -12.45 -17.39 -3.63
N ALA A 182 -12.04 -16.99 -4.82
CA ALA A 182 -12.30 -17.78 -6.03
C ALA A 182 -11.55 -19.12 -6.01
N PHE A 183 -10.28 -19.11 -5.58
CA PHE A 183 -9.49 -20.33 -5.42
C PHE A 183 -10.10 -21.29 -4.39
N SER A 184 -10.45 -20.79 -3.20
CA SER A 184 -11.07 -21.60 -2.15
C SER A 184 -12.39 -22.20 -2.59
N ALA A 185 -13.25 -21.44 -3.28
CA ALA A 185 -14.51 -21.95 -3.82
C ALA A 185 -14.29 -23.12 -4.82
N CYS A 186 -13.29 -23.02 -5.69
CA CYS A 186 -12.94 -24.10 -6.62
C CYS A 186 -12.42 -25.34 -5.88
N MET A 187 -11.55 -25.14 -4.89
CA MET A 187 -10.99 -26.23 -4.09
C MET A 187 -12.05 -26.91 -3.21
N ASP A 188 -12.98 -26.14 -2.62
CA ASP A 188 -14.09 -26.68 -1.84
C ASP A 188 -15.01 -27.55 -2.70
N ALA A 189 -15.28 -27.15 -3.95
CA ALA A 189 -16.05 -27.95 -4.91
C ALA A 189 -15.37 -29.29 -5.25
N ARG A 190 -14.05 -29.37 -5.11
CA ARG A 190 -13.24 -30.60 -5.29
C ARG A 190 -13.01 -31.37 -4.00
N ALA A 191 -13.79 -31.09 -2.95
CA ALA A 191 -13.68 -31.72 -1.64
C ALA A 191 -12.33 -31.51 -0.95
N TYR A 192 -11.75 -30.31 -1.08
CA TYR A 192 -10.67 -29.84 -0.22
C TYR A 192 -11.24 -28.94 0.88
N SER A 193 -10.52 -28.81 1.99
CA SER A 193 -10.71 -27.78 3.02
C SER A 193 -9.59 -26.76 2.84
N VAL A 194 -9.92 -25.52 2.51
CA VAL A 194 -8.94 -24.44 2.35
C VAL A 194 -9.08 -23.42 3.48
N LYS A 195 -7.96 -23.00 4.05
CA LYS A 195 -7.89 -21.99 5.12
C LYS A 195 -6.80 -20.98 4.83
#